data_AF-A0A5P8VT37-F1
#
_entry.id   AF-A0A5P8VT37-F1
#
_cell.length_a   1.000
_cell.length_b   1.000
_cell.length_c   1.000
_cell.angle_alpha   90.00
_cell.angle_beta   90.00
_cell.angle_gamma   90.00
#
_symmetry.space_group_name_H-M   'P 1'
#
loop_
_entity.id
_entity.type
_entity.pdbx_description
1 polymer ?
#
loop_
_entity_poly.entity_id
_entity_poly.type
_entity_poly.pdbx_seq_one_letter_code
_entity_poly.pdbx_strand_id
1 'polypeptide(L)'
;MELLGRYRVTSLLSDKTGFSKVYEAYEQDTPKILKILKEDLSGDTKAVELFQQEVTVLGHFLHPGIPKEDSYFQYQTRNGLVLHCIAMEKIDGYNLEQWLKQQQNYPISQEQAIAWLKQLVEILHLVHSKQYLHRDIKPSNIMIRSPLSKGWGDLVLIDFGTTTEIHRTYPDKLNNGDGMTALMSSGYSAPEQMNAQAVPQSDFYALGRTFVFLLTGYHPLDMYDVQQNLLNWQNHAINISPLLLNLIDWLTAPDIEKRPANTQEILQRLEEIETQLIETTAENPNLLDNCNIERLPPQITKTSFAPQKQPEEVPLLKFFAALLVILGLISIVALATRTSKFSVRQNYGQSPEKKGNIDYFPYQEGRDSQGRVAEFNIAVLSVEYKWLLGSNFQIKYNDEIISLDLLKLSLEQEGIQNIMQDPSEIISVGISCKGNIEVQQRMALERSKQIQLLVKKIFINTPSVKSYHILNLGQFQRSDCQANQDLTKYQRSIIIIGVKKQSPGVILDEALRDRLEKKPFADFKLEDYSLGTPEKFKTIPSNL
;
A
#
# COMPACT_ATOMS: atom_id res chain seq x y z
N MET A 1 18.96 -31.54 -10.22
CA MET A 1 19.21 -31.99 -8.83
C MET A 1 18.03 -32.86 -8.43
N GLU A 2 18.24 -34.01 -7.80
CA GLU A 2 17.14 -34.92 -7.43
C GLU A 2 16.97 -34.91 -5.91
N LEU A 3 15.78 -34.55 -5.44
CA LEU A 3 15.42 -34.53 -4.03
C LEU A 3 14.69 -35.82 -3.68
N LEU A 4 15.15 -36.49 -2.61
CA LEU A 4 14.62 -37.77 -2.12
C LEU A 4 14.58 -38.92 -3.15
N GLY A 5 15.33 -38.83 -4.26
CA GLY A 5 15.20 -39.80 -5.35
C GLY A 5 13.83 -39.81 -6.03
N ARG A 6 13.07 -38.71 -5.91
CA ARG A 6 11.67 -38.60 -6.38
C ARG A 6 11.44 -37.35 -7.23
N TYR A 7 11.91 -36.19 -6.77
CA TYR A 7 11.66 -34.91 -7.42
C TYR A 7 12.91 -34.38 -8.11
N ARG A 8 12.90 -34.35 -9.44
CA ARG A 8 13.95 -33.75 -10.26
C ARG A 8 13.68 -32.26 -10.45
N VAL A 9 14.40 -31.42 -9.74
CA VAL A 9 14.30 -29.95 -9.84
C VAL A 9 14.95 -29.47 -11.14
N THR A 10 14.23 -28.65 -11.92
CA THR A 10 14.64 -28.20 -13.25
C THR A 10 14.93 -26.69 -13.31
N SER A 11 14.00 -25.84 -12.86
CA SER A 11 14.11 -24.38 -13.02
C SER A 11 13.62 -23.64 -11.77
N LEU A 12 14.25 -22.51 -11.45
CA LEU A 12 13.74 -21.56 -10.45
C LEU A 12 12.71 -20.66 -11.14
N LEU A 13 11.46 -20.69 -10.66
CA LEU A 13 10.37 -19.86 -11.18
C LEU A 13 10.28 -18.51 -10.45
N SER A 14 10.50 -18.52 -9.14
CA SER A 14 10.46 -17.30 -8.32
C SER A 14 11.23 -17.46 -7.02
N ASP A 15 12.01 -16.45 -6.62
CA ASP A 15 12.65 -16.34 -5.30
C ASP A 15 12.15 -15.13 -4.49
N LYS A 16 11.25 -14.34 -5.09
CA LYS A 16 10.70 -13.10 -4.51
C LYS A 16 9.34 -13.30 -3.83
N THR A 17 8.74 -14.47 -3.97
CA THR A 17 7.39 -14.78 -3.48
C THR A 17 7.42 -15.15 -1.99
N GLY A 18 7.00 -14.22 -1.12
CA GLY A 18 6.84 -14.45 0.32
C GLY A 18 8.08 -15.09 0.97
N PHE A 19 7.85 -16.14 1.76
CA PHE A 19 8.88 -16.87 2.51
C PHE A 19 9.51 -18.04 1.76
N SER A 20 9.17 -18.24 0.49
CA SER A 20 9.57 -19.44 -0.27
C SER A 20 10.31 -19.10 -1.56
N LYS A 21 11.13 -20.04 -2.01
CA LYS A 21 11.60 -20.15 -3.40
C LYS A 21 10.72 -21.18 -4.10
N VAL A 22 10.23 -20.85 -5.28
CA VAL A 22 9.34 -21.67 -6.09
C VAL A 22 10.11 -22.20 -7.29
N TYR A 23 10.13 -23.52 -7.45
CA TYR A 23 10.81 -24.22 -8.52
C TYR A 23 9.83 -25.04 -9.34
N GLU A 24 10.14 -25.23 -10.62
CA GLU A 24 9.60 -26.33 -11.39
C GLU A 24 10.39 -27.60 -11.07
N ALA A 25 9.67 -28.70 -10.90
CA ALA A 25 10.24 -30.00 -10.70
C ALA A 25 9.45 -31.05 -11.49
N TYR A 26 10.02 -32.24 -11.60
CA TYR A 26 9.36 -33.41 -12.18
C TYR A 26 9.40 -34.56 -11.19
N GLU A 27 8.24 -35.17 -10.99
CA GLU A 27 8.14 -36.51 -10.42
C GLU A 27 7.99 -37.48 -11.59
N GLN A 28 9.04 -38.25 -11.88
CA GLN A 28 9.15 -39.01 -13.12
C GLN A 28 8.94 -38.09 -14.34
N ASP A 29 7.87 -38.27 -15.10
CA ASP A 29 7.48 -37.43 -16.25
C ASP A 29 6.34 -36.45 -15.93
N THR A 30 5.86 -36.41 -14.68
CA THR A 30 4.78 -35.50 -14.26
C THR A 30 5.36 -34.20 -13.71
N PRO A 31 5.02 -33.03 -14.29
CA PRO A 31 5.50 -31.75 -13.79
C PRO A 31 4.85 -31.38 -12.45
N LYS A 32 5.62 -30.73 -11.58
CA LYS A 32 5.25 -30.32 -10.22
C LYS A 32 5.78 -28.92 -9.94
N ILE A 33 5.11 -28.23 -9.02
CA ILE A 33 5.67 -27.06 -8.34
C ILE A 33 6.30 -27.52 -7.04
N LEU A 34 7.54 -27.09 -6.82
CA LEU A 34 8.27 -27.32 -5.58
C LEU A 34 8.50 -25.98 -4.90
N LYS A 35 7.78 -25.72 -3.81
CA LYS A 35 8.06 -24.59 -2.91
C LYS A 35 9.09 -25.04 -1.88
N ILE A 36 10.10 -24.22 -1.64
CA ILE A 36 11.14 -24.45 -0.62
C ILE A 36 11.17 -23.23 0.30
N LEU A 37 11.02 -23.43 1.61
CA LEU A 37 11.16 -22.36 2.59
C LEU A 37 12.57 -21.75 2.49
N LYS A 38 12.67 -20.41 2.51
CA LYS A 38 13.96 -19.72 2.38
C LYS A 38 14.90 -20.10 3.54
N GLU A 39 16.20 -20.20 3.24
CA GLU A 39 17.19 -20.76 4.17
C GLU A 39 17.29 -19.98 5.49
N ASP A 40 17.06 -18.66 5.45
CA ASP A 40 17.05 -17.76 6.60
C ASP A 40 15.85 -18.00 7.55
N LEU A 41 14.83 -18.72 7.08
CA LEU A 41 13.60 -19.01 7.82
C LEU A 41 13.49 -20.48 8.24
N SER A 42 14.37 -21.37 7.74
CA SER A 42 14.37 -22.80 8.10
C SER A 42 14.53 -23.05 9.61
N GLY A 43 15.15 -22.13 10.35
CA GLY A 43 15.30 -22.21 11.81
C GLY A 43 14.14 -21.60 12.60
N ASP A 44 13.22 -20.89 11.95
CA ASP A 44 12.06 -20.28 12.60
C ASP A 44 10.91 -21.29 12.64
N THR A 45 10.67 -21.86 13.83
CA THR A 45 9.62 -22.86 14.06
C THR A 45 8.26 -22.41 13.52
N LYS A 46 7.96 -21.12 13.65
CA LYS A 46 6.66 -20.60 13.27
C LYS A 46 6.58 -20.36 11.75
N ALA A 47 7.70 -20.06 11.09
CA ALA A 47 7.76 -19.98 9.63
C ALA A 47 7.51 -21.36 9.04
N VAL A 48 8.11 -22.39 9.67
CA VAL A 48 7.88 -23.79 9.34
C VAL A 48 6.42 -24.20 9.56
N GLU A 49 5.81 -23.82 10.69
CA GLU A 49 4.38 -24.10 10.96
C GLU A 49 3.47 -23.49 9.89
N LEU A 50 3.70 -22.22 9.53
CA LEU A 50 2.92 -21.53 8.50
C LEU A 50 3.13 -22.14 7.11
N PHE A 51 4.35 -22.59 6.82
CA PHE A 51 4.65 -23.30 5.59
C PHE A 51 3.94 -24.67 5.53
N GLN A 52 3.96 -25.44 6.62
CA GLN A 52 3.22 -26.70 6.74
C GLN A 52 1.70 -26.49 6.68
N GLN A 53 1.21 -25.36 7.19
CA GLN A 53 -0.19 -25.00 7.15
C GLN A 53 -0.70 -24.90 5.71
N GLU A 54 0.09 -24.41 4.76
CA GLU A 54 -0.32 -24.35 3.35
C GLU A 54 -0.70 -25.73 2.79
N VAL A 55 0.14 -26.76 3.02
CA VAL A 55 -0.16 -28.13 2.58
C VAL A 55 -1.38 -28.69 3.27
N THR A 56 -1.48 -28.42 4.58
CA THR A 56 -2.60 -28.87 5.39
C THR A 56 -3.91 -28.28 4.87
N VAL A 57 -3.92 -26.97 4.56
CA VAL A 57 -5.07 -26.26 3.99
C VAL A 57 -5.42 -26.84 2.62
N LEU A 58 -4.45 -26.97 1.70
CA LEU A 58 -4.69 -27.52 0.36
C LEU A 58 -5.32 -28.92 0.41
N GLY A 59 -4.86 -29.78 1.32
CA GLY A 59 -5.40 -31.15 1.50
C GLY A 59 -6.87 -31.23 1.94
N HIS A 60 -7.51 -30.12 2.30
CA HIS A 60 -8.95 -30.08 2.56
C HIS A 60 -9.80 -29.94 1.30
N PHE A 61 -9.18 -29.67 0.15
CA PHE A 61 -9.87 -29.27 -1.08
C PHE A 61 -9.60 -30.26 -2.22
N LEU A 62 -10.67 -30.84 -2.76
CA LEU A 62 -10.63 -31.60 -4.00
C LEU A 62 -11.49 -30.89 -5.04
N HIS A 63 -10.89 -29.97 -5.79
CA HIS A 63 -11.59 -29.15 -6.78
C HIS A 63 -10.66 -28.80 -7.95
N PRO A 64 -11.11 -28.83 -9.22
CA PRO A 64 -10.25 -28.51 -10.37
C PRO A 64 -9.70 -27.07 -10.36
N GLY A 65 -10.39 -26.16 -9.68
CA GLY A 65 -9.98 -24.77 -9.50
C GLY A 65 -9.04 -24.51 -8.31
N ILE A 66 -8.54 -25.56 -7.64
CA ILE A 66 -7.54 -25.47 -6.55
C ILE A 66 -6.43 -26.49 -6.86
N PRO A 67 -5.13 -26.14 -6.74
CA PRO A 67 -4.05 -27.09 -6.97
C PRO A 67 -4.10 -28.26 -6.01
N LYS A 68 -3.86 -29.47 -6.51
CA LYS A 68 -3.68 -30.64 -5.65
C LYS A 68 -2.35 -30.58 -4.92
N GLU A 69 -2.38 -30.77 -3.62
CA GLU A 69 -1.22 -31.09 -2.81
C GLU A 69 -0.61 -32.45 -3.20
N ASP A 70 0.70 -32.61 -3.02
CA ASP A 70 1.37 -33.91 -3.24
C ASP A 70 2.12 -34.34 -1.98
N SER A 71 3.11 -33.56 -1.53
CA SER A 71 3.82 -33.92 -0.30
C SER A 71 4.48 -32.74 0.37
N TYR A 72 4.60 -32.85 1.70
CA TYR A 72 5.53 -32.07 2.49
C TYR A 72 6.70 -32.97 2.91
N PHE A 73 7.93 -32.48 2.78
CA PHE A 73 9.10 -33.21 3.22
C PHE A 73 10.26 -32.30 3.63
N GLN A 74 11.17 -32.86 4.41
CA GLN A 74 12.44 -32.22 4.74
C GLN A 74 13.56 -32.82 3.90
N TYR A 75 14.51 -31.99 3.48
CA TYR A 75 15.71 -32.42 2.78
C TYR A 75 16.95 -31.85 3.46
N GLN A 76 17.84 -32.72 3.92
CA GLN A 76 19.12 -32.30 4.49
C GLN A 76 20.16 -32.17 3.39
N THR A 77 20.71 -30.98 3.22
CA THR A 77 21.79 -30.70 2.27
C THR A 77 23.12 -31.25 2.77
N ARG A 78 24.12 -31.29 1.88
CA ARG A 78 25.48 -31.78 2.22
C ARG A 78 26.19 -30.95 3.32
N ASN A 79 25.86 -29.68 3.44
CA ASN A 79 26.37 -28.80 4.51
C ASN A 79 25.53 -28.86 5.79
N GLY A 80 24.58 -29.80 5.90
CA GLY A 80 23.79 -30.05 7.11
C GLY A 80 22.56 -29.17 7.27
N LEU A 81 22.27 -28.26 6.33
CA LEU A 81 21.08 -27.42 6.36
C LEU A 81 19.83 -28.26 6.07
N VAL A 82 18.78 -28.07 6.88
CA VAL A 82 17.46 -28.69 6.65
C VAL A 82 16.60 -27.74 5.83
N LEU A 83 16.20 -28.19 4.64
CA LEU A 83 15.23 -27.51 3.79
C LEU A 83 13.85 -28.09 4.04
N HIS A 84 12.85 -27.22 4.13
CA HIS A 84 11.44 -27.60 4.17
C HIS A 84 10.85 -27.41 2.78
N CYS A 85 10.24 -28.46 2.24
CA CYS A 85 9.78 -28.53 0.85
C CYS A 85 8.31 -28.92 0.77
N ILE A 86 7.58 -28.30 -0.16
CA ILE A 86 6.21 -28.66 -0.55
C ILE A 86 6.20 -28.96 -2.03
N ALA A 87 5.81 -30.18 -2.40
CA ALA A 87 5.45 -30.54 -3.76
C ALA A 87 3.93 -30.43 -3.94
N MET A 88 3.51 -29.85 -5.06
CA MET A 88 2.11 -29.70 -5.46
C MET A 88 1.96 -29.77 -6.98
N GLU A 89 0.71 -29.86 -7.44
CA GLU A 89 0.35 -29.80 -8.86
C GLU A 89 0.94 -28.55 -9.54
N LYS A 90 1.55 -28.76 -10.72
CA LYS A 90 1.85 -27.65 -11.62
C LYS A 90 0.64 -27.35 -12.49
N ILE A 91 0.17 -26.11 -12.43
CA ILE A 91 -0.85 -25.61 -13.34
C ILE A 91 -0.16 -25.12 -14.60
N ASP A 92 -0.40 -25.80 -15.72
CA ASP A 92 0.08 -25.34 -17.02
C ASP A 92 -0.82 -24.19 -17.50
N GLY A 93 -0.22 -23.03 -17.79
CA GLY A 93 -0.93 -21.82 -18.16
C GLY A 93 -0.27 -20.54 -17.66
N TYR A 94 -0.96 -19.42 -17.80
CA TYR A 94 -0.51 -18.11 -17.31
C TYR A 94 -1.34 -17.69 -16.11
N ASN A 95 -0.76 -16.90 -15.21
CA ASN A 95 -1.60 -16.14 -14.28
C ASN A 95 -2.34 -15.01 -15.01
N LEU A 96 -3.44 -14.50 -14.44
CA LEU A 96 -4.27 -13.51 -15.13
C LEU A 96 -3.55 -12.17 -15.36
N GLU A 97 -2.55 -11.83 -14.54
CA GLU A 97 -1.68 -10.67 -14.78
C GLU A 97 -0.85 -10.84 -16.06
N GLN A 98 -0.18 -11.99 -16.20
CA GLN A 98 0.61 -12.34 -17.38
C GLN A 98 -0.28 -12.50 -18.61
N TRP A 99 -1.43 -13.15 -18.46
CA TRP A 99 -2.38 -13.37 -19.53
C TRP A 99 -2.90 -12.04 -20.09
N LEU A 100 -3.34 -11.11 -19.23
CA LEU A 100 -3.84 -9.82 -19.68
C LEU A 100 -2.74 -8.99 -20.35
N LYS A 101 -1.51 -9.08 -19.83
CA LYS A 101 -0.33 -8.45 -20.46
C LYS A 101 -0.04 -9.00 -21.85
N GLN A 102 -0.23 -10.31 -22.07
CA GLN A 102 -0.12 -10.91 -23.40
C GLN A 102 -1.22 -10.41 -24.35
N GLN A 103 -2.39 -10.08 -23.82
CA GLN A 103 -3.47 -9.39 -24.55
C GLN A 103 -3.23 -7.87 -24.66
N GLN A 104 -2.01 -7.38 -24.44
CA GLN A 104 -1.66 -5.95 -24.49
C GLN A 104 -2.47 -5.08 -23.51
N ASN A 105 -2.84 -5.66 -22.36
CA ASN A 105 -3.73 -5.05 -21.36
C ASN A 105 -5.14 -4.72 -21.90
N TYR A 106 -5.58 -5.41 -22.96
CA TYR A 106 -6.93 -5.24 -23.48
C TYR A 106 -7.96 -5.81 -22.49
N PRO A 107 -9.00 -5.04 -22.10
CA PRO A 107 -10.02 -5.50 -21.18
C PRO A 107 -10.75 -6.77 -21.61
N ILE A 108 -11.14 -7.62 -20.64
CA ILE A 108 -11.99 -8.79 -20.92
C ILE A 108 -13.42 -8.37 -21.25
N SER A 109 -14.15 -9.22 -21.99
CA SER A 109 -15.56 -8.98 -22.27
C SER A 109 -16.44 -9.20 -21.02
N GLN A 110 -17.66 -8.67 -21.06
CA GLN A 110 -18.64 -8.90 -20.00
C GLN A 110 -18.94 -10.39 -19.78
N GLU A 111 -19.10 -11.16 -20.85
CA GLU A 111 -19.41 -12.60 -20.80
C GLU A 111 -18.26 -13.38 -20.18
N GLN A 112 -17.03 -13.02 -20.54
CA GLN A 112 -15.83 -13.59 -19.94
C GLN A 112 -15.73 -13.23 -18.45
N ALA A 113 -16.04 -11.98 -18.09
CA ALA A 113 -16.01 -11.53 -16.71
C ALA A 113 -17.04 -12.27 -15.84
N ILE A 114 -18.27 -12.43 -16.31
CA ILE A 114 -19.33 -13.18 -15.61
C ILE A 114 -18.92 -14.64 -15.40
N ALA A 115 -18.41 -15.30 -16.45
CA ALA A 115 -17.99 -16.69 -16.39
C ALA A 115 -16.84 -16.89 -15.38
N TRP A 116 -15.84 -16.01 -15.40
CA TRP A 116 -14.71 -16.07 -14.47
C TRP A 116 -15.09 -15.71 -13.03
N LEU A 117 -15.97 -14.72 -12.82
CA LEU A 117 -16.51 -14.38 -11.50
C LEU A 117 -17.20 -15.61 -10.90
N LYS A 118 -18.07 -16.27 -11.67
CA LYS A 118 -18.81 -17.46 -11.23
C LYS A 118 -17.87 -18.57 -10.76
N GLN A 119 -16.87 -18.92 -11.58
CA GLN A 119 -15.86 -19.94 -11.22
C GLN A 119 -15.12 -19.57 -9.92
N LEU A 120 -14.67 -18.31 -9.78
CA LEU A 120 -13.92 -17.88 -8.61
C LEU A 120 -14.79 -17.81 -7.35
N VAL A 121 -16.05 -17.41 -7.46
CA VAL A 121 -17.00 -17.40 -6.33
C VAL A 121 -17.34 -18.82 -5.89
N GLU A 122 -17.46 -19.77 -6.81
CA GLU A 122 -17.63 -21.20 -6.49
C GLU A 122 -16.40 -21.77 -5.75
N ILE A 123 -15.19 -21.41 -6.18
CA ILE A 123 -13.96 -21.76 -5.47
C ILE A 123 -13.96 -21.14 -4.05
N LEU A 124 -14.29 -19.86 -3.92
CA LEU A 124 -14.38 -19.21 -2.60
C LEU A 124 -15.47 -19.80 -1.72
N HIS A 125 -16.59 -20.25 -2.30
CA HIS A 125 -17.64 -20.91 -1.56
C HIS A 125 -17.11 -22.18 -0.88
N LEU A 126 -16.34 -22.98 -1.63
CA LEU A 126 -15.68 -24.16 -1.09
C LEU A 126 -14.68 -23.79 0.03
N VAL A 127 -13.83 -22.78 -0.19
CA VAL A 127 -12.83 -22.32 0.80
C VAL A 127 -13.49 -21.84 2.10
N HIS A 128 -14.49 -20.96 1.98
CA HIS A 128 -15.21 -20.39 3.12
C HIS A 128 -16.07 -21.44 3.84
N SER A 129 -16.62 -22.43 3.13
CA SER A 129 -17.37 -23.54 3.75
C SER A 129 -16.52 -24.39 4.71
N LYS A 130 -15.21 -24.47 4.43
CA LYS A 130 -14.21 -25.12 5.29
C LYS A 130 -13.65 -24.21 6.38
N GLN A 131 -14.27 -23.04 6.58
CA GLN A 131 -13.87 -22.02 7.55
C GLN A 131 -12.47 -21.44 7.29
N TYR A 132 -12.04 -21.35 6.03
CA TYR A 132 -10.80 -20.71 5.63
C TYR A 132 -11.04 -19.40 4.87
N LEU A 133 -10.08 -18.48 4.91
CA LEU A 133 -10.02 -17.26 4.11
C LEU A 133 -8.78 -17.28 3.24
N HIS A 134 -8.88 -16.94 1.95
CA HIS A 134 -7.74 -16.97 1.04
C HIS A 134 -6.75 -15.82 1.32
N ARG A 135 -7.26 -14.60 1.54
CA ARG A 135 -6.54 -13.36 1.94
C ARG A 135 -5.59 -12.73 0.93
N ASP A 136 -5.16 -13.44 -0.11
CA ASP A 136 -4.30 -12.89 -1.17
C ASP A 136 -4.86 -13.10 -2.59
N ILE A 137 -6.13 -12.73 -2.81
CA ILE A 137 -6.76 -12.82 -4.14
C ILE A 137 -6.30 -11.63 -4.99
N LYS A 138 -5.68 -11.93 -6.13
CA LYS A 138 -5.18 -10.96 -7.11
C LYS A 138 -4.91 -11.65 -8.45
N PRO A 139 -4.76 -10.91 -9.57
CA PRO A 139 -4.52 -11.50 -10.88
C PRO A 139 -3.29 -12.44 -10.95
N SER A 140 -2.22 -12.17 -10.19
CA SER A 140 -1.02 -13.01 -10.17
C SER A 140 -1.18 -14.34 -9.42
N ASN A 141 -2.25 -14.49 -8.62
CA ASN A 141 -2.59 -15.70 -7.88
C ASN A 141 -3.80 -16.45 -8.49
N ILE A 142 -4.22 -16.09 -9.70
CA ILE A 142 -5.27 -16.79 -10.43
C ILE A 142 -4.67 -17.23 -11.76
N MET A 143 -4.62 -18.53 -12.02
CA MET A 143 -4.10 -19.10 -13.26
C MET A 143 -5.22 -19.55 -14.18
N ILE A 144 -5.04 -19.38 -15.48
CA ILE A 144 -5.91 -19.97 -16.52
C ILE A 144 -5.23 -21.21 -17.08
N ARG A 145 -5.90 -22.38 -17.00
CA ARG A 145 -5.35 -23.65 -17.51
C ARG A 145 -5.15 -23.62 -19.03
N SER A 146 -4.07 -24.26 -19.47
CA SER A 146 -3.72 -24.48 -20.88
C SER A 146 -3.57 -25.97 -21.16
N PRO A 147 -4.06 -26.48 -22.32
CA PRO A 147 -4.81 -25.76 -23.33
C PRO A 147 -6.18 -25.30 -22.81
N LEU A 148 -6.74 -24.23 -23.39
CA LEU A 148 -8.06 -23.76 -23.00
C LEU A 148 -9.07 -24.89 -23.17
N SER A 149 -9.81 -25.17 -22.09
CA SER A 149 -11.03 -25.97 -22.14
C SER A 149 -12.12 -25.21 -22.91
N LYS A 150 -13.31 -25.80 -23.05
CA LYS A 150 -14.43 -25.15 -23.72
C LYS A 150 -14.80 -23.82 -23.03
N GLY A 151 -15.20 -22.82 -23.81
CA GLY A 151 -15.63 -21.52 -23.29
C GLY A 151 -14.45 -20.57 -23.05
N TRP A 152 -14.39 -19.97 -21.86
CA TRP A 152 -13.42 -18.93 -21.49
C TRP A 152 -12.18 -19.45 -20.71
N GLY A 153 -12.02 -20.77 -20.64
CA GLY A 153 -10.95 -21.45 -19.89
C GLY A 153 -11.29 -21.69 -18.42
N ASP A 154 -10.55 -22.63 -17.82
CA ASP A 154 -10.71 -23.03 -16.41
C ASP A 154 -9.73 -22.22 -15.53
N LEU A 155 -10.26 -21.52 -14.54
CA LEU A 155 -9.48 -20.77 -13.57
C LEU A 155 -9.06 -21.65 -12.39
N VAL A 156 -7.85 -21.41 -11.90
CA VAL A 156 -7.28 -22.04 -10.72
C VAL A 156 -6.79 -20.96 -9.77
N LEU A 157 -7.36 -20.91 -8.57
CA LEU A 157 -6.87 -20.06 -7.49
C LEU A 157 -5.66 -20.74 -6.84
N ILE A 158 -4.52 -20.05 -6.84
CA ILE A 158 -3.26 -20.57 -6.32
C ILE A 158 -2.78 -19.77 -5.10
N ASP A 159 -1.75 -20.30 -4.44
CA ASP A 159 -1.03 -19.65 -3.33
C ASP A 159 -1.83 -19.51 -2.02
N PHE A 160 -2.04 -20.64 -1.36
CA PHE A 160 -2.74 -20.73 -0.07
C PHE A 160 -1.81 -20.44 1.13
N GLY A 161 -0.60 -19.93 0.91
CA GLY A 161 0.38 -19.63 1.96
C GLY A 161 -0.06 -18.53 2.94
N THR A 162 -1.05 -17.71 2.56
CA THR A 162 -1.67 -16.70 3.44
C THR A 162 -3.02 -17.12 4.01
N THR A 163 -3.47 -18.34 3.71
CA THR A 163 -4.80 -18.83 4.11
C THR A 163 -4.87 -19.10 5.61
N THR A 164 -5.97 -18.65 6.24
CA THR A 164 -6.17 -18.80 7.69
C THR A 164 -7.58 -19.25 8.02
N GLU A 165 -7.73 -20.00 9.10
CA GLU A 165 -9.04 -20.30 9.67
C GLU A 165 -9.74 -19.01 10.10
N ILE A 166 -11.03 -18.86 9.83
CA ILE A 166 -11.86 -17.68 10.18
C ILE A 166 -11.79 -17.37 11.69
N HIS A 167 -11.61 -18.38 12.54
CA HIS A 167 -11.54 -18.23 13.99
C HIS A 167 -10.12 -18.12 14.57
N ARG A 168 -9.06 -18.26 13.75
CA ARG A 168 -7.67 -18.09 14.21
C ARG A 168 -7.16 -16.72 13.80
N THR A 169 -7.04 -15.81 14.76
CA THR A 169 -6.20 -14.61 14.60
C THR A 169 -4.77 -15.08 14.33
N TYR A 170 -4.16 -14.59 13.24
CA TYR A 170 -2.78 -14.94 12.93
C TYR A 170 -1.89 -14.53 14.11
N PRO A 171 -1.06 -15.43 14.66
CA PRO A 171 -0.17 -15.05 15.75
C PRO A 171 0.76 -13.90 15.31
N ASP A 172 0.82 -12.83 16.12
CA ASP A 172 1.46 -11.53 15.83
C ASP A 172 2.98 -11.57 15.50
N LYS A 173 3.64 -12.72 15.64
CA LYS A 173 5.10 -12.81 15.86
C LYS A 173 6.02 -13.23 14.69
N LEU A 174 5.53 -13.59 13.49
CA LEU A 174 6.48 -14.01 12.40
C LEU A 174 7.05 -12.85 11.57
N ASN A 175 6.83 -11.66 12.08
CA ASN A 175 6.79 -10.47 11.28
C ASN A 175 8.16 -9.73 11.49
N ASN A 176 9.14 -10.42 12.09
CA ASN A 176 10.46 -9.91 12.41
C ASN A 176 11.47 -10.42 11.37
N GLY A 177 11.72 -9.60 10.35
CA GLY A 177 12.74 -9.84 9.32
C GLY A 177 12.21 -9.44 7.95
N ASP A 178 13.07 -8.84 7.14
CA ASP A 178 12.85 -8.12 5.88
C ASP A 178 11.95 -8.78 4.78
N GLY A 179 11.38 -9.97 5.02
CA GLY A 179 10.53 -10.73 4.10
C GLY A 179 9.02 -10.60 4.28
N MET A 180 8.51 -10.07 5.41
CA MET A 180 7.07 -10.04 5.72
C MET A 180 6.36 -8.72 5.38
N THR A 181 6.95 -7.95 4.45
CA THR A 181 6.34 -6.75 3.87
C THR A 181 5.29 -7.09 2.79
N ALA A 182 5.24 -8.36 2.37
CA ALA A 182 4.45 -8.83 1.24
C ALA A 182 3.00 -9.25 1.56
N LEU A 183 2.52 -9.11 2.81
CA LEU A 183 1.17 -9.59 3.17
C LEU A 183 0.02 -8.58 2.91
N MET A 184 0.28 -7.53 2.14
CA MET A 184 -0.75 -6.67 1.56
C MET A 184 -0.46 -6.48 0.08
N SER A 185 -1.30 -7.07 -0.76
CA SER A 185 -1.20 -6.89 -2.20
C SER A 185 -1.69 -5.50 -2.55
N SER A 186 -0.75 -4.62 -2.88
CA SER A 186 -0.98 -3.20 -3.17
C SER A 186 -2.14 -3.04 -4.15
N GLY A 187 -3.23 -2.41 -3.72
CA GLY A 187 -4.41 -2.16 -4.55
C GLY A 187 -5.53 -3.22 -4.52
N TYR A 188 -5.27 -4.42 -4.00
CA TYR A 188 -6.23 -5.52 -3.96
C TYR A 188 -6.74 -5.83 -2.55
N SER A 189 -5.86 -5.80 -1.54
CA SER A 189 -6.25 -6.16 -0.16
C SER A 189 -7.31 -5.24 0.42
N ALA A 190 -8.23 -5.81 1.18
CA ALA A 190 -9.29 -5.07 1.85
C ALA A 190 -8.73 -4.22 3.02
N PRO A 191 -9.30 -3.03 3.29
CA PRO A 191 -8.80 -2.13 4.34
C PRO A 191 -8.71 -2.78 5.74
N GLU A 192 -9.67 -3.64 6.08
CA GLU A 192 -9.70 -4.33 7.37
C GLU A 192 -8.60 -5.38 7.54
N GLN A 193 -8.06 -5.94 6.44
CA GLN A 193 -6.94 -6.89 6.51
C GLN A 193 -5.67 -6.22 7.04
N MET A 194 -5.54 -4.91 6.88
CA MET A 194 -4.43 -4.11 7.40
C MET A 194 -4.39 -4.10 8.93
N ASN A 195 -5.56 -4.27 9.56
CA ASN A 195 -5.72 -4.37 11.01
C ASN A 195 -5.74 -5.84 11.49
N ALA A 196 -5.34 -6.80 10.65
CA ALA A 196 -5.46 -8.24 10.90
C ALA A 196 -6.89 -8.72 11.20
N GLN A 197 -7.91 -7.99 10.73
CA GLN A 197 -9.33 -8.29 10.91
C GLN A 197 -9.96 -8.83 9.63
N ALA A 198 -9.25 -9.73 8.94
CA ALA A 198 -9.77 -10.34 7.71
C ALA A 198 -11.05 -11.13 7.99
N VAL A 199 -12.06 -10.93 7.14
CA VAL A 199 -13.36 -11.62 7.17
C VAL A 199 -13.67 -12.19 5.78
N PRO A 200 -14.68 -13.06 5.58
CA PRO A 200 -15.06 -13.54 4.25
C PRO A 200 -15.24 -12.43 3.22
N GLN A 201 -15.81 -11.31 3.62
CA GLN A 201 -16.02 -10.12 2.78
C GLN A 201 -14.72 -9.43 2.37
N SER A 202 -13.59 -9.71 3.03
CA SER A 202 -12.27 -9.24 2.60
C SER A 202 -11.83 -9.93 1.30
N ASP A 203 -12.12 -11.23 1.15
CA ASP A 203 -11.85 -11.96 -0.10
C ASP A 203 -12.72 -11.43 -1.25
N PHE A 204 -13.97 -11.05 -0.97
CA PHE A 204 -14.87 -10.47 -1.97
C PHE A 204 -14.38 -9.11 -2.47
N TYR A 205 -13.85 -8.27 -1.57
CA TYR A 205 -13.23 -7.00 -1.95
C TYR A 205 -12.03 -7.22 -2.87
N ALA A 206 -11.14 -8.15 -2.52
CA ALA A 206 -9.97 -8.49 -3.32
C ALA A 206 -10.34 -9.07 -4.68
N LEU A 207 -11.40 -9.90 -4.74
CA LEU A 207 -11.99 -10.39 -5.99
C LEU A 207 -12.54 -9.24 -6.84
N GLY A 208 -13.31 -8.31 -6.25
CA GLY A 208 -13.82 -7.15 -6.96
C GLY A 208 -12.70 -6.28 -7.56
N ARG A 209 -11.65 -5.99 -6.77
CA ARG A 209 -10.44 -5.26 -7.24
C ARG A 209 -9.72 -6.00 -8.37
N THR A 210 -9.70 -7.32 -8.33
CA THR A 210 -9.17 -8.16 -9.41
C THR A 210 -9.97 -7.95 -10.69
N PHE A 211 -11.29 -7.98 -10.63
CA PHE A 211 -12.14 -7.75 -11.81
C PHE A 211 -12.10 -6.32 -12.33
N VAL A 212 -11.93 -5.33 -11.47
CA VAL A 212 -11.66 -3.94 -11.90
C VAL A 212 -10.42 -3.88 -12.80
N PHE A 213 -9.33 -4.56 -12.42
CA PHE A 213 -8.13 -4.63 -13.26
C PHE A 213 -8.42 -5.32 -14.61
N LEU A 214 -9.11 -6.45 -14.59
CA LEU A 214 -9.41 -7.22 -15.82
C LEU A 214 -10.36 -6.48 -16.78
N LEU A 215 -11.33 -5.73 -16.25
CA LEU A 215 -12.34 -4.99 -17.01
C LEU A 215 -11.87 -3.63 -17.53
N THR A 216 -10.70 -3.17 -17.09
CA THR A 216 -10.20 -1.83 -17.45
C THR A 216 -8.79 -1.86 -18.04
N GLY A 217 -7.99 -2.87 -17.71
CA GLY A 217 -6.56 -2.93 -18.02
C GLY A 217 -5.68 -2.02 -17.15
N TYR A 218 -6.28 -1.26 -16.22
CA TYR A 218 -5.59 -0.33 -15.32
C TYR A 218 -5.46 -0.92 -13.93
N HIS A 219 -4.30 -0.69 -13.28
CA HIS A 219 -4.11 -1.15 -11.93
C HIS A 219 -5.10 -0.43 -10.99
N PRO A 220 -5.73 -1.10 -10.00
CA PRO A 220 -6.79 -0.48 -9.20
C PRO A 220 -6.38 0.77 -8.42
N LEU A 221 -5.08 0.94 -8.13
CA LEU A 221 -4.55 2.16 -7.51
C LEU A 221 -4.52 3.36 -8.46
N ASP A 222 -4.42 3.13 -9.77
CA ASP A 222 -4.34 4.21 -10.77
C ASP A 222 -5.71 4.90 -10.96
N MET A 223 -6.80 4.22 -10.61
CA MET A 223 -8.18 4.70 -10.73
C MET A 223 -8.80 5.06 -9.37
N TYR A 224 -8.03 4.99 -8.28
CA TYR A 224 -8.55 5.25 -6.96
C TYR A 224 -8.54 6.75 -6.65
N ASP A 225 -9.72 7.33 -6.50
CA ASP A 225 -9.90 8.70 -6.05
C ASP A 225 -9.85 8.74 -4.52
N VAL A 226 -8.68 9.16 -4.06
CA VAL A 226 -8.34 9.17 -2.65
C VAL A 226 -9.11 10.26 -1.90
N GLN A 227 -9.49 11.37 -2.58
CA GLN A 227 -10.22 12.46 -1.94
C GLN A 227 -11.64 12.03 -1.56
N GLN A 228 -12.28 11.23 -2.42
CA GLN A 228 -13.61 10.69 -2.16
C GLN A 228 -13.57 9.30 -1.49
N ASN A 229 -12.39 8.70 -1.31
CA ASN A 229 -12.21 7.31 -0.89
C ASN A 229 -12.98 6.33 -1.81
N LEU A 230 -13.07 6.67 -3.10
CA LEU A 230 -13.84 5.96 -4.11
C LEU A 230 -12.93 5.38 -5.19
N LEU A 231 -13.32 4.23 -5.72
CA LEU A 231 -12.68 3.67 -6.90
C LEU A 231 -13.43 4.15 -8.13
N ASN A 232 -12.86 5.10 -8.88
CA ASN A 232 -13.47 5.69 -10.07
C ASN A 232 -13.14 4.86 -11.32
N TRP A 233 -13.51 3.58 -11.31
CA TRP A 233 -13.14 2.64 -12.37
C TRP A 233 -14.16 2.51 -13.49
N GLN A 234 -15.45 2.78 -13.23
CA GLN A 234 -16.52 2.55 -14.21
C GLN A 234 -16.29 3.28 -15.54
N ASN A 235 -15.72 4.49 -15.50
CA ASN A 235 -15.42 5.28 -16.70
C ASN A 235 -14.32 4.66 -17.59
N HIS A 236 -13.55 3.72 -17.05
CA HIS A 236 -12.50 3.00 -17.77
C HIS A 236 -13.00 1.65 -18.31
N ALA A 237 -14.17 1.18 -17.87
CA ALA A 237 -14.77 -0.05 -18.36
C ALA A 237 -15.57 0.23 -19.65
N ILE A 238 -15.24 -0.48 -20.72
CA ILE A 238 -15.83 -0.27 -22.05
C ILE A 238 -16.81 -1.41 -22.35
N ASN A 239 -18.02 -1.08 -22.81
CA ASN A 239 -19.06 -2.05 -23.19
C ASN A 239 -19.48 -3.01 -22.06
N ILE A 240 -19.51 -2.53 -20.82
CA ILE A 240 -19.98 -3.30 -19.66
C ILE A 240 -21.34 -2.77 -19.22
N SER A 241 -22.31 -3.66 -18.97
CA SER A 241 -23.65 -3.28 -18.52
C SER A 241 -23.62 -2.69 -17.10
N PRO A 242 -24.54 -1.75 -16.79
CA PRO A 242 -24.69 -1.23 -15.43
C PRO A 242 -24.90 -2.33 -14.38
N LEU A 243 -25.51 -3.45 -14.77
CA LEU A 243 -25.75 -4.60 -13.90
C LEU A 243 -24.44 -5.20 -13.38
N LEU A 244 -23.46 -5.44 -14.26
CA LEU A 244 -22.15 -5.97 -13.87
C LEU A 244 -21.31 -4.93 -13.12
N LEU A 245 -21.35 -3.65 -13.56
CA LEU A 245 -20.66 -2.56 -12.85
C LEU A 245 -21.12 -2.47 -11.38
N ASN A 246 -22.43 -2.49 -11.15
CA ASN A 246 -23.02 -2.44 -9.81
C ASN A 246 -22.65 -3.67 -8.97
N LEU A 247 -22.54 -4.85 -9.57
CA LEU A 247 -22.08 -6.06 -8.86
C LEU A 247 -20.63 -5.88 -8.38
N ILE A 248 -19.73 -5.39 -9.23
CA ILE A 248 -18.33 -5.16 -8.86
C ILE A 248 -18.19 -4.06 -7.80
N ASP A 249 -18.99 -3.00 -7.87
CA ASP A 249 -19.05 -1.98 -6.82
C ASP A 249 -19.54 -2.54 -5.48
N TRP A 250 -20.52 -3.44 -5.51
CA TRP A 250 -21.00 -4.12 -4.32
C TRP A 250 -19.90 -4.98 -3.66
N LEU A 251 -19.09 -5.68 -4.46
CA LEU A 251 -17.92 -6.42 -3.97
C LEU A 251 -16.85 -5.49 -3.36
N THR A 252 -16.64 -4.32 -3.95
CA THR A 252 -15.55 -3.38 -3.59
C THR A 252 -15.96 -2.27 -2.64
N ALA A 253 -17.17 -2.33 -2.06
CA ALA A 253 -17.65 -1.33 -1.12
C ALA A 253 -16.66 -1.15 0.06
N PRO A 254 -16.31 0.09 0.46
CA PRO A 254 -15.35 0.30 1.55
C PRO A 254 -15.81 -0.32 2.88
N ASP A 255 -17.09 -0.13 3.23
CA ASP A 255 -17.69 -0.66 4.45
C ASP A 255 -18.01 -2.15 4.29
N ILE A 256 -17.58 -2.98 5.23
CA ILE A 256 -17.81 -4.45 5.23
C ILE A 256 -19.30 -4.78 5.12
N GLU A 257 -20.15 -4.09 5.88
CA GLU A 257 -21.60 -4.30 5.92
C GLU A 257 -22.32 -3.94 4.61
N LYS A 258 -21.64 -3.24 3.69
CA LYS A 258 -22.15 -2.91 2.37
C LYS A 258 -21.70 -3.89 1.30
N ARG A 259 -20.91 -4.91 1.64
CA ARG A 259 -20.51 -6.00 0.74
C ARG A 259 -21.48 -7.18 0.89
N PRO A 260 -21.53 -8.11 -0.08
CA PRO A 260 -22.32 -9.34 0.07
C PRO A 260 -21.92 -10.09 1.33
N ALA A 261 -22.90 -10.64 2.05
CA ALA A 261 -22.63 -11.32 3.30
C ALA A 261 -21.92 -12.67 3.11
N ASN A 262 -22.13 -13.31 1.96
CA ASN A 262 -21.60 -14.63 1.64
C ASN A 262 -21.56 -14.85 0.11
N THR A 263 -20.94 -15.95 -0.31
CA THR A 263 -20.79 -16.33 -1.72
C THR A 263 -22.12 -16.61 -2.44
N GLN A 264 -23.15 -17.06 -1.72
CA GLN A 264 -24.44 -17.43 -2.32
C GLN A 264 -25.18 -16.19 -2.81
N GLU A 265 -25.10 -15.09 -2.06
CA GLU A 265 -25.62 -13.78 -2.50
C GLU A 265 -24.97 -13.31 -3.81
N ILE A 266 -23.66 -13.54 -3.99
CA ILE A 266 -22.95 -13.19 -5.23
C ILE A 266 -23.38 -14.10 -6.38
N LEU A 267 -23.49 -15.41 -6.15
CA LEU A 267 -23.93 -16.38 -7.17
C LEU A 267 -25.36 -16.11 -7.64
N GLN A 268 -26.28 -15.85 -6.71
CA GLN A 268 -27.65 -15.47 -7.04
C GLN A 268 -27.67 -14.19 -7.87
N ARG A 269 -26.88 -13.18 -7.48
CA ARG A 269 -26.81 -11.93 -8.24
C ARG A 269 -26.26 -12.13 -9.65
N LEU A 270 -25.28 -13.01 -9.84
CA LEU A 270 -24.77 -13.37 -11.17
C LEU A 270 -25.85 -14.04 -12.03
N GLU A 271 -26.63 -14.96 -11.47
CA GLU A 271 -27.74 -15.63 -12.19
C GLU A 271 -28.84 -14.66 -12.62
N GLU A 272 -29.18 -13.70 -11.76
CA GLU A 272 -30.12 -12.61 -12.10
C GLU A 272 -29.61 -11.76 -13.27
N ILE A 273 -28.31 -11.43 -13.28
CA ILE A 273 -27.68 -10.66 -14.36
C ILE A 273 -27.70 -11.45 -15.67
N GLU A 274 -27.32 -12.73 -15.64
CA GLU A 274 -27.36 -13.61 -16.83
C GLU A 274 -28.76 -13.66 -17.44
N THR A 275 -29.80 -13.82 -16.61
CA THR A 275 -31.20 -13.85 -17.05
C THR A 275 -31.63 -12.54 -17.70
N GLN A 276 -31.34 -11.39 -17.06
CA GLN A 276 -31.72 -10.07 -17.57
C GLN A 276 -31.01 -9.71 -18.87
N LEU A 277 -29.75 -10.13 -19.05
CA LEU A 277 -29.00 -9.91 -20.29
C LEU A 277 -29.59 -10.73 -21.46
N ILE A 278 -30.09 -11.95 -21.19
CA ILE A 278 -30.75 -12.78 -22.21
C ILE A 278 -32.09 -12.16 -22.63
N GLU A 279 -32.91 -11.73 -21.68
CA GLU A 279 -34.21 -11.09 -21.96
C GLU A 279 -34.06 -9.81 -22.77
N THR A 280 -33.08 -8.97 -22.43
CA THR A 280 -32.79 -7.72 -23.16
C THR A 280 -32.35 -7.98 -24.61
N THR A 281 -31.65 -9.09 -24.86
CA THR A 281 -31.21 -9.50 -26.21
C THR A 281 -32.37 -10.10 -27.03
N ALA A 282 -33.34 -10.75 -26.37
CA ALA A 282 -34.52 -11.33 -27.02
C ALA A 282 -35.57 -10.28 -27.43
N GLU A 283 -35.68 -9.17 -26.70
CA GLU A 283 -36.67 -8.12 -26.96
C GLU A 283 -36.26 -7.09 -28.03
N ASN A 284 -34.99 -7.03 -28.45
CA ASN A 284 -34.52 -6.08 -29.48
C ASN A 284 -33.47 -6.68 -30.46
N PRO A 285 -33.88 -7.40 -31.51
CA PRO A 285 -32.95 -7.98 -32.49
C PRO A 285 -32.27 -6.97 -33.45
N ASN A 286 -32.70 -5.70 -33.48
CA ASN A 286 -32.37 -4.73 -34.56
C ASN A 286 -31.71 -3.43 -34.07
N LEU A 287 -30.73 -3.49 -33.15
CA LEU A 287 -29.96 -2.30 -32.73
C LEU A 287 -28.47 -2.34 -33.11
N LEU A 288 -28.09 -3.16 -34.10
CA LEU A 288 -26.72 -3.21 -34.61
C LEU A 288 -26.45 -2.30 -35.82
N ASP A 289 -27.42 -1.48 -36.27
CA ASP A 289 -27.29 -0.75 -37.55
C ASP A 289 -27.47 0.78 -37.52
N ASN A 290 -27.50 1.45 -36.37
CA ASN A 290 -27.57 2.92 -36.34
C ASN A 290 -26.49 3.56 -35.46
N CYS A 291 -25.26 3.59 -35.97
CA CYS A 291 -24.25 4.54 -35.52
C CYS A 291 -24.24 5.73 -36.50
N ASN A 292 -25.21 6.64 -36.34
CA ASN A 292 -25.15 7.97 -36.96
C ASN A 292 -24.79 8.99 -35.89
N ILE A 293 -23.58 9.52 -36.00
CA ILE A 293 -23.06 10.63 -35.21
C ILE A 293 -23.80 11.90 -35.62
N GLU A 294 -24.67 12.42 -34.74
CA GLU A 294 -25.17 13.79 -34.84
C GLU A 294 -24.60 14.61 -33.68
N ARG A 295 -23.63 15.47 -34.00
CA ARG A 295 -23.03 16.44 -33.08
C ARG A 295 -24.03 17.58 -32.88
N LEU A 296 -24.59 17.72 -31.68
CA LEU A 296 -25.30 18.95 -31.31
C LEU A 296 -24.31 20.06 -30.90
N PRO A 297 -24.43 21.30 -31.41
CA PRO A 297 -23.62 22.43 -30.98
C PRO A 297 -24.12 23.04 -29.66
N PRO A 298 -23.25 23.74 -28.90
CA PRO A 298 -23.60 24.33 -27.61
C PRO A 298 -24.52 25.55 -27.79
N GLN A 299 -25.68 25.53 -27.15
CA GLN A 299 -26.57 26.69 -27.06
C GLN A 299 -26.08 27.67 -25.99
N ILE A 300 -25.72 28.87 -26.44
CA ILE A 300 -25.47 30.04 -25.59
C ILE A 300 -26.82 30.64 -25.21
N THR A 301 -27.26 30.45 -23.96
CA THR A 301 -28.41 31.16 -23.43
C THR A 301 -27.97 32.51 -22.86
N LYS A 302 -28.35 33.60 -23.56
CA LYS A 302 -28.26 34.96 -23.02
C LYS A 302 -29.37 35.15 -21.99
N THR A 303 -29.02 35.33 -20.73
CA THR A 303 -29.95 35.79 -19.69
C THR A 303 -29.89 37.31 -19.59
N SER A 304 -31.05 37.93 -19.75
CA SER A 304 -31.33 39.36 -19.61
C SER A 304 -31.32 39.76 -18.13
N PHE A 305 -30.62 40.85 -17.79
CA PHE A 305 -30.62 41.46 -16.46
C PHE A 305 -31.85 42.35 -16.28
N ALA A 306 -32.62 42.10 -15.22
CA ALA A 306 -33.59 43.04 -14.66
C ALA A 306 -32.92 43.87 -13.52
N PRO A 307 -33.33 45.13 -13.30
CA PRO A 307 -32.61 46.04 -12.41
C PRO A 307 -32.88 45.74 -10.93
N GLN A 308 -31.81 45.60 -10.14
CA GLN A 308 -31.86 45.52 -8.67
C GLN A 308 -31.85 46.93 -8.04
N LYS A 309 -32.69 47.09 -7.00
CA LYS A 309 -32.81 48.28 -6.15
C LYS A 309 -31.53 48.57 -5.36
N GLN A 310 -31.26 49.86 -5.18
CA GLN A 310 -30.19 50.41 -4.33
C GLN A 310 -30.39 50.07 -2.85
N PRO A 311 -29.32 49.86 -2.06
CA PRO A 311 -29.39 49.79 -0.61
C PRO A 311 -29.24 51.17 0.04
N GLU A 312 -30.02 51.40 1.11
CA GLU A 312 -30.00 52.58 1.97
C GLU A 312 -28.73 52.64 2.84
N GLU A 313 -28.23 53.86 3.05
CA GLU A 313 -27.07 54.17 3.89
C GLU A 313 -27.38 54.01 5.39
N VAL A 314 -26.48 53.36 6.14
CA VAL A 314 -26.55 53.24 7.60
C VAL A 314 -25.32 53.94 8.21
N PRO A 315 -25.45 54.77 9.27
CA PRO A 315 -24.43 55.74 9.63
C PRO A 315 -23.23 55.11 10.37
N LEU A 316 -22.05 55.25 9.77
CA LEU A 316 -20.73 54.73 10.18
C LEU A 316 -20.22 55.18 11.57
N LEU A 317 -20.86 56.13 12.24
CA LEU A 317 -20.29 56.77 13.43
C LEU A 317 -20.53 55.97 14.74
N LYS A 318 -21.49 55.04 14.77
CA LYS A 318 -21.79 54.25 15.99
C LYS A 318 -20.94 52.98 16.14
N PHE A 319 -20.30 52.50 15.08
CA PHE A 319 -19.45 51.30 15.12
C PHE A 319 -18.06 51.57 15.73
N PHE A 320 -17.49 52.76 15.51
CA PHE A 320 -16.17 53.09 16.03
C PHE A 320 -16.13 53.24 17.57
N ALA A 321 -17.22 53.68 18.18
CA ALA A 321 -17.31 53.77 19.64
C ALA A 321 -17.38 52.39 20.33
N ALA A 322 -18.11 51.43 19.75
CA ALA A 322 -18.19 50.07 20.27
C ALA A 322 -16.85 49.32 20.12
N LEU A 323 -16.13 49.53 19.02
CA LEU A 323 -14.84 48.90 18.77
C LEU A 323 -13.75 49.37 19.75
N LEU A 324 -13.76 50.66 20.12
CA LEU A 324 -12.82 51.21 21.10
C LEU A 324 -13.06 50.70 22.52
N VAL A 325 -14.33 50.47 22.90
CA VAL A 325 -14.68 49.89 24.21
C VAL A 325 -14.27 48.42 24.29
N ILE A 326 -14.45 47.66 23.21
CA ILE A 326 -14.03 46.25 23.12
C ILE A 326 -12.51 46.13 23.15
N LEU A 327 -11.77 46.97 22.41
CA LEU A 327 -10.31 47.00 22.43
C LEU A 327 -9.75 47.41 23.81
N GLY A 328 -10.40 48.35 24.49
CA GLY A 328 -10.06 48.72 25.87
C GLY A 328 -10.26 47.58 26.86
N LEU A 329 -11.38 46.85 26.78
CA LEU A 329 -11.66 45.69 27.62
C LEU A 329 -10.69 44.53 27.38
N ILE A 330 -10.33 44.26 26.12
CA ILE A 330 -9.34 43.23 25.76
C ILE A 330 -7.95 43.60 26.33
N SER A 331 -7.58 44.88 26.30
CA SER A 331 -6.30 45.35 26.83
C SER A 331 -6.23 45.21 28.37
N ILE A 332 -7.34 45.45 29.07
CA ILE A 332 -7.44 45.28 30.53
C ILE A 332 -7.38 43.78 30.91
N VAL A 333 -8.03 42.90 30.15
CA VAL A 333 -7.95 41.45 30.34
C VAL A 333 -6.53 40.93 30.05
N ALA A 334 -5.86 41.45 29.02
CA ALA A 334 -4.48 41.09 28.69
C ALA A 334 -3.47 41.57 29.76
N LEU A 335 -3.75 42.70 30.42
CA LEU A 335 -2.93 43.19 31.54
C LEU A 335 -3.21 42.44 32.85
N ALA A 336 -4.45 42.02 33.10
CA ALA A 336 -4.86 41.29 34.29
C ALA A 336 -4.49 39.79 34.25
N THR A 337 -4.34 39.20 33.06
CA THR A 337 -3.90 37.81 32.85
C THR A 337 -2.39 37.66 32.70
N ARG A 338 -1.62 38.73 33.00
CA ARG A 338 -0.16 38.69 33.07
C ARG A 338 0.32 37.97 34.35
N THR A 339 -0.20 36.77 34.58
CA THR A 339 0.44 35.79 35.46
C THR A 339 1.72 35.33 34.76
N SER A 340 2.83 35.59 35.45
CA SER A 340 4.17 35.11 35.13
C SER A 340 4.19 33.59 34.95
N LYS A 341 4.06 33.15 33.70
CA LYS A 341 4.77 31.99 33.19
C LYS A 341 5.55 32.46 31.97
N PHE A 342 6.66 33.15 32.25
CA PHE A 342 7.82 33.10 31.37
C PHE A 342 8.25 31.64 31.31
N SER A 343 7.69 30.89 30.36
CA SER A 343 8.30 29.65 29.94
C SER A 343 9.62 30.03 29.33
N VAL A 344 10.70 29.71 30.05
CA VAL A 344 12.07 29.71 29.55
C VAL A 344 12.05 29.13 28.14
N ARG A 345 12.36 29.93 27.11
CA ARG A 345 12.63 29.42 25.76
C ARG A 345 13.82 28.49 25.89
N GLN A 346 13.57 27.20 25.96
CA GLN A 346 14.63 26.22 25.82
C GLN A 346 14.99 26.18 24.34
N ASN A 347 16.23 26.59 24.01
CA ASN A 347 16.82 26.40 22.69
C ASN A 347 16.89 24.90 22.40
N TYR A 348 16.01 24.36 21.57
CA TYR A 348 16.16 23.01 21.03
C TYR A 348 15.93 23.01 19.51
N GLY A 349 17.01 22.66 18.81
CA GLY A 349 17.14 22.45 17.37
C GLY A 349 17.08 23.66 16.45
N GLN A 350 17.50 23.42 15.21
CA GLN A 350 17.44 24.39 14.12
C GLN A 350 15.96 24.71 13.83
N SER A 351 15.64 25.98 13.60
CA SER A 351 14.33 26.38 13.08
C SER A 351 14.28 26.15 11.56
N PRO A 352 13.15 25.68 11.00
CA PRO A 352 13.05 25.44 9.57
C PRO A 352 13.02 26.77 8.80
N GLU A 353 13.62 26.76 7.60
CA GLU A 353 13.29 27.70 6.54
C GLU A 353 12.05 27.17 5.82
N LYS A 354 10.99 27.98 5.73
CA LYS A 354 9.79 27.61 4.97
C LYS A 354 10.04 27.74 3.48
N LYS A 355 9.91 26.63 2.74
CA LYS A 355 9.94 26.61 1.27
C LYS A 355 8.61 26.04 0.79
N GLY A 356 7.68 26.93 0.47
CA GLY A 356 6.27 26.56 0.28
C GLY A 356 5.73 25.91 1.56
N ASN A 357 5.08 24.76 1.42
CA ASN A 357 4.59 24.01 2.58
C ASN A 357 5.69 23.19 3.29
N ILE A 358 6.90 23.07 2.73
CA ILE A 358 7.95 22.19 3.23
C ILE A 358 8.80 22.91 4.30
N ASP A 359 9.00 22.24 5.43
CA ASP A 359 9.94 22.66 6.48
C ASP A 359 11.34 22.20 6.07
N TYR A 360 12.13 23.14 5.56
CA TYR A 360 13.47 22.89 5.03
C TYR A 360 14.55 23.25 6.05
N PHE A 361 15.48 22.32 6.26
CA PHE A 361 16.66 22.52 7.09
C PHE A 361 17.88 22.46 6.16
N PRO A 362 18.61 23.58 5.96
CA PRO A 362 19.75 23.63 5.05
C PRO A 362 20.87 22.68 5.42
N TYR A 363 21.76 22.46 4.46
CA TYR A 363 22.95 21.63 4.61
C TYR A 363 23.74 22.03 5.87
N GLN A 364 23.97 21.04 6.72
CA GLN A 364 24.85 21.14 7.88
C GLN A 364 25.84 19.97 7.85
N GLU A 365 27.08 20.27 8.22
CA GLU A 365 28.13 19.25 8.32
C GLU A 365 27.86 18.25 9.45
N GLY A 366 28.14 17.00 9.15
CA GLY A 366 28.35 15.92 10.11
C GLY A 366 29.69 15.25 9.84
N ARG A 367 30.33 14.78 10.92
CA ARG A 367 31.65 14.14 10.85
C ARG A 367 31.58 12.70 11.32
N ASP A 368 32.23 11.82 10.59
CA ASP A 368 32.41 10.46 11.06
C ASP A 368 33.55 10.36 12.10
N SER A 369 33.76 9.17 12.65
CA SER A 369 34.81 8.89 13.64
C SER A 369 36.23 9.18 13.15
N GLN A 370 36.44 9.27 11.83
CA GLN A 370 37.71 9.59 11.19
C GLN A 370 37.81 11.08 10.81
N GLY A 371 36.82 11.89 11.17
CA GLY A 371 36.78 13.33 10.87
C GLY A 371 36.40 13.67 9.43
N ARG A 372 36.01 12.68 8.62
CA ARG A 372 35.54 12.89 7.24
C ARG A 372 34.16 13.52 7.26
N VAL A 373 33.90 14.38 6.29
CA VAL A 373 32.72 15.25 6.28
C VAL A 373 31.69 14.79 5.25
N ALA A 374 30.43 14.78 5.69
CA ALA A 374 29.26 14.80 4.81
C ALA A 374 28.33 15.94 5.24
N GLU A 375 27.62 16.53 4.29
CA GLU A 375 26.61 17.54 4.58
C GLU A 375 25.22 16.95 4.38
N PHE A 376 24.30 17.34 5.27
CA PHE A 376 22.93 16.86 5.27
C PHE A 376 21.96 18.02 5.27
N ASN A 377 21.05 18.04 4.29
CA ASN A 377 19.85 18.84 4.35
C ASN A 377 18.66 17.94 4.68
N ILE A 378 17.63 18.52 5.29
CA ILE A 378 16.45 17.76 5.71
C ILE A 378 15.24 18.50 5.19
N ALA A 379 14.46 17.83 4.35
CA ALA A 379 13.11 18.23 4.03
C ALA A 379 12.17 17.44 4.93
N VAL A 380 11.56 18.14 5.89
CA VAL A 380 10.39 17.61 6.57
C VAL A 380 9.19 18.10 5.78
N LEU A 381 8.56 17.17 5.06
CA LEU A 381 7.33 17.47 4.34
C LEU A 381 6.34 18.03 5.38
N SER A 382 5.64 19.10 4.99
CA SER A 382 4.84 19.98 5.86
C SER A 382 4.33 19.29 7.12
N VAL A 383 4.31 20.00 8.23
CA VAL A 383 3.59 19.57 9.44
C VAL A 383 2.12 19.23 9.16
N GLU A 384 1.58 19.66 8.02
CA GLU A 384 0.26 19.30 7.53
C GLU A 384 0.21 17.87 6.99
N TYR A 385 1.27 17.33 6.38
CA TYR A 385 1.38 15.96 5.87
C TYR A 385 1.83 15.01 6.98
N LYS A 386 0.86 14.32 7.61
CA LYS A 386 1.13 13.36 8.68
C LYS A 386 0.68 11.97 8.29
N TRP A 387 1.48 10.95 8.51
CA TRP A 387 1.02 9.58 8.34
C TRP A 387 -0.30 9.33 9.09
N LEU A 388 -1.28 8.76 8.39
CA LEU A 388 -2.50 8.30 9.02
C LEU A 388 -2.15 7.19 10.03
N LEU A 389 -2.82 7.19 11.18
CA LEU A 389 -2.59 6.19 12.21
C LEU A 389 -2.90 4.79 11.65
N GLY A 390 -1.97 3.84 11.79
CA GLY A 390 -2.14 2.48 11.26
C GLY A 390 -1.82 2.31 9.77
N SER A 391 -1.69 3.40 8.99
CA SER A 391 -1.46 3.32 7.54
C SER A 391 0.01 3.47 7.14
N ASN A 392 0.37 2.83 6.03
CA ASN A 392 1.68 2.94 5.38
C ASN A 392 1.63 3.59 3.99
N PHE A 393 0.43 3.94 3.50
CA PHE A 393 0.23 4.51 2.16
C PHE A 393 -0.70 5.73 2.16
N GLN A 394 -1.28 6.06 3.32
CA GLN A 394 -2.16 7.22 3.50
C GLN A 394 -1.57 8.24 4.46
N ILE A 395 -1.79 9.50 4.11
CA ILE A 395 -1.26 10.66 4.79
C ILE A 395 -2.45 11.59 5.05
N LYS A 396 -2.59 12.05 6.28
CA LYS A 396 -3.50 13.12 6.63
C LYS A 396 -2.90 14.46 6.18
N TYR A 397 -3.66 15.28 5.46
CA TYR A 397 -3.34 16.64 5.05
C TYR A 397 -4.58 17.53 5.22
N ASN A 398 -4.51 18.58 6.05
CA ASN A 398 -5.64 19.49 6.33
C ASN A 398 -6.98 18.78 6.63
N ASP A 399 -6.92 17.74 7.48
CA ASP A 399 -8.06 16.86 7.83
C ASP A 399 -8.58 15.91 6.76
N GLU A 400 -8.03 15.95 5.55
CA GLU A 400 -8.27 14.97 4.49
C GLU A 400 -7.22 13.86 4.50
N ILE A 401 -7.58 12.70 3.95
CA ILE A 401 -6.65 11.58 3.76
C ILE A 401 -6.25 11.58 2.28
N ILE A 402 -4.94 11.66 2.02
CA ILE A 402 -4.35 11.64 0.67
C ILE A 402 -3.37 10.47 0.52
N SER A 403 -3.11 10.03 -0.72
CA SER A 403 -2.17 8.94 -1.01
C SER A 403 -0.75 9.46 -1.20
N LEU A 404 0.20 8.53 -1.26
CA LEU A 404 1.58 8.83 -1.63
C LEU A 404 1.71 9.39 -3.05
N ASP A 405 0.85 9.03 -4.01
CA ASP A 405 0.90 9.58 -5.36
C ASP A 405 0.36 11.02 -5.43
N LEU A 406 -0.66 11.37 -4.63
CA LEU A 406 -1.09 12.77 -4.49
C LEU A 406 -0.03 13.62 -3.78
N LEU A 407 0.61 13.05 -2.75
CA LEU A 407 1.77 13.68 -2.14
C LEU A 407 2.87 13.91 -3.19
N LYS A 408 3.17 12.93 -4.04
CA LYS A 408 4.16 13.05 -5.12
C LYS A 408 3.93 14.30 -5.96
N LEU A 409 2.71 14.44 -6.49
CA LEU A 409 2.33 15.56 -7.34
C LEU A 409 2.48 16.88 -6.60
N SER A 410 2.07 16.92 -5.33
CA SER A 410 2.21 18.10 -4.47
C SER A 410 3.68 18.47 -4.28
N LEU A 411 4.55 17.49 -4.02
CA LEU A 411 5.99 17.72 -3.85
C LEU A 411 6.69 18.16 -5.14
N GLU A 412 6.27 17.62 -6.28
CA GLU A 412 6.77 18.04 -7.59
C GLU A 412 6.38 19.48 -7.90
N GLN A 413 5.14 19.87 -7.59
CA GLN A 413 4.67 21.27 -7.72
C GLN A 413 5.40 22.22 -6.77
N GLU A 414 5.66 21.80 -5.53
CA GLU A 414 6.46 22.53 -4.54
C GLU A 414 7.96 22.58 -4.93
N GLY A 415 8.37 21.89 -5.99
CA GLY A 415 9.73 21.91 -6.50
C GLY A 415 10.73 21.22 -5.57
N ILE A 416 10.34 20.11 -4.93
CA ILE A 416 11.17 19.39 -3.96
C ILE A 416 12.57 19.06 -4.49
N GLN A 417 12.71 18.77 -5.78
CA GLN A 417 13.99 18.52 -6.43
C GLN A 417 14.96 19.71 -6.27
N ASN A 418 14.46 20.93 -6.47
CA ASN A 418 15.22 22.17 -6.33
C ASN A 418 15.48 22.49 -4.86
N ILE A 419 14.48 22.25 -3.99
CA ILE A 419 14.59 22.46 -2.55
C ILE A 419 15.74 21.61 -1.96
N MET A 420 15.90 20.38 -2.44
CA MET A 420 16.95 19.45 -2.00
C MET A 420 18.35 19.82 -2.51
N GLN A 421 18.47 20.87 -3.34
CA GLN A 421 19.74 21.49 -3.74
C GLN A 421 20.78 20.48 -4.27
N ASP A 422 20.41 19.69 -5.27
CA ASP A 422 21.31 18.76 -5.97
C ASP A 422 22.00 17.74 -5.03
N PRO A 423 21.25 16.86 -4.35
CA PRO A 423 21.83 15.86 -3.47
C PRO A 423 22.57 14.78 -4.27
N SER A 424 23.64 14.21 -3.70
CA SER A 424 24.31 13.03 -4.25
C SER A 424 23.61 11.73 -3.86
N GLU A 425 22.98 11.69 -2.69
CA GLU A 425 22.24 10.53 -2.17
C GLU A 425 20.99 10.99 -1.43
N ILE A 426 19.97 10.12 -1.34
CA ILE A 426 18.75 10.42 -0.60
C ILE A 426 18.47 9.34 0.44
N ILE A 427 18.16 9.76 1.66
CA ILE A 427 17.77 8.90 2.77
C ILE A 427 16.28 9.11 3.07
N SER A 428 15.50 8.03 3.00
CA SER A 428 14.07 8.01 3.30
C SER A 428 13.84 7.55 4.74
N VAL A 429 13.21 8.38 5.57
CA VAL A 429 13.13 8.15 7.01
C VAL A 429 11.74 7.68 7.42
N GLY A 430 11.67 6.58 8.17
CA GLY A 430 10.43 6.02 8.68
C GLY A 430 10.32 6.08 10.21
N ILE A 431 9.14 6.50 10.69
CA ILE A 431 8.80 6.67 12.10
C ILE A 431 7.37 6.15 12.35
N SER A 432 7.12 5.56 13.52
CA SER A 432 5.77 5.21 13.98
C SER A 432 5.54 5.52 15.47
N CYS A 433 4.29 5.57 15.95
CA CYS A 433 3.95 5.81 17.36
C CYS A 433 2.87 4.82 17.85
N LYS A 434 2.96 4.48 19.16
CA LYS A 434 1.97 3.76 19.98
C LYS A 434 1.75 2.29 19.59
N GLY A 435 1.66 1.40 20.58
CA GLY A 435 1.42 -0.03 20.37
C GLY A 435 2.66 -0.89 20.65
N ASN A 436 2.63 -2.15 20.22
CA ASN A 436 3.74 -3.08 20.41
C ASN A 436 5.00 -2.56 19.66
N ILE A 437 6.13 -2.51 20.37
CA ILE A 437 7.42 -2.01 19.87
C ILE A 437 7.79 -2.66 18.53
N GLU A 438 7.66 -3.99 18.40
CA GLU A 438 8.02 -4.73 17.19
C GLU A 438 7.13 -4.35 16.00
N VAL A 439 5.82 -4.22 16.23
CA VAL A 439 4.86 -3.81 15.20
C VAL A 439 5.17 -2.39 14.71
N GLN A 440 5.45 -1.48 15.64
CA GLN A 440 5.74 -0.09 15.30
C GLN A 440 7.09 0.07 14.60
N GLN A 441 8.09 -0.74 14.95
CA GLN A 441 9.36 -0.79 14.24
C GLN A 441 9.21 -1.29 12.80
N ARG A 442 8.33 -2.26 12.55
CA ARG A 442 8.02 -2.74 11.19
C ARG A 442 7.26 -1.71 10.37
N MET A 443 6.26 -1.05 10.97
CA MET A 443 5.54 0.04 10.30
C MET A 443 6.47 1.19 9.92
N ALA A 444 7.38 1.57 10.82
CA ALA A 444 8.40 2.58 10.53
C ALA A 444 9.31 2.13 9.37
N LEU A 445 9.77 0.87 9.36
CA LEU A 445 10.52 0.33 8.23
C LEU A 445 9.72 0.42 6.93
N GLU A 446 8.45 0.04 6.95
CA GLU A 446 7.64 0.03 5.74
C GLU A 446 7.38 1.44 5.20
N ARG A 447 7.09 2.39 6.09
CA ARG A 447 7.01 3.81 5.71
C ARG A 447 8.30 4.31 5.07
N SER A 448 9.46 3.88 5.55
CA SER A 448 10.74 4.25 4.92
C SER A 448 10.88 3.70 3.50
N LYS A 449 10.40 2.48 3.23
CA LYS A 449 10.37 1.87 1.89
C LYS A 449 9.41 2.59 0.96
N GLN A 450 8.22 2.92 1.44
CA GLN A 450 7.21 3.65 0.68
C GLN A 450 7.65 5.08 0.31
N ILE A 451 8.27 5.80 1.26
CA ILE A 451 8.88 7.12 0.99
C ILE A 451 9.98 6.98 -0.06
N GLN A 452 10.76 5.91 0.00
CA GLN A 452 11.83 5.71 -0.98
C GLN A 452 11.30 5.46 -2.38
N LEU A 453 10.27 4.65 -2.56
CA LEU A 453 9.62 4.45 -3.87
C LEU A 453 9.08 5.77 -4.42
N LEU A 454 8.42 6.56 -3.58
CA LEU A 454 7.96 7.90 -3.90
C LEU A 454 9.11 8.80 -4.37
N VAL A 455 10.18 8.89 -3.58
CA VAL A 455 11.34 9.73 -3.86
C VAL A 455 12.09 9.25 -5.11
N LYS A 456 12.20 7.95 -5.37
CA LYS A 456 12.80 7.43 -6.61
C LYS A 456 12.04 7.92 -7.84
N LYS A 457 10.69 7.93 -7.79
CA LYS A 457 9.87 8.49 -8.88
C LYS A 457 10.10 9.99 -9.04
N ILE A 458 10.20 10.74 -7.95
CA ILE A 458 10.44 12.19 -7.97
C ILE A 458 11.83 12.50 -8.54
N PHE A 459 12.88 11.82 -8.09
CA PHE A 459 14.27 12.13 -8.45
C PHE A 459 14.79 11.30 -9.63
N ILE A 460 13.92 10.61 -10.37
CA ILE A 460 14.30 9.72 -11.47
C ILE A 460 15.14 10.41 -12.55
N ASN A 461 14.88 11.71 -12.77
CA ASN A 461 15.57 12.53 -13.77
C ASN A 461 16.61 13.47 -13.14
N THR A 462 17.06 13.22 -11.91
CA THR A 462 18.05 14.04 -11.19
C THR A 462 19.42 13.34 -11.24
N PRO A 463 20.34 13.69 -12.17
CA PRO A 463 21.55 12.91 -12.43
C PRO A 463 22.56 12.90 -11.28
N SER A 464 22.48 13.86 -10.37
CA SER A 464 23.34 13.96 -9.19
C SER A 464 23.11 12.81 -8.21
N VAL A 465 21.88 12.29 -8.13
CA VAL A 465 21.49 11.24 -7.18
C VAL A 465 22.03 9.90 -7.66
N LYS A 466 22.99 9.34 -6.93
CA LYS A 466 23.67 8.08 -7.27
C LYS A 466 23.18 6.89 -6.45
N SER A 467 22.66 7.12 -5.25
CA SER A 467 22.18 6.06 -4.37
C SER A 467 21.01 6.49 -3.50
N TYR A 468 20.27 5.49 -3.01
CA TYR A 468 19.12 5.65 -2.14
C TYR A 468 19.29 4.78 -0.90
N HIS A 469 18.96 5.35 0.25
CA HIS A 469 19.06 4.70 1.55
C HIS A 469 17.73 4.79 2.29
N ILE A 470 17.49 3.85 3.19
CA ILE A 470 16.39 3.92 4.16
C ILE A 470 16.97 4.09 5.58
N LEU A 471 16.24 4.82 6.42
CA LEU A 471 16.53 4.96 7.84
C LEU A 471 15.27 4.64 8.65
N ASN A 472 15.32 3.57 9.44
CA ASN A 472 14.26 3.19 10.36
C ASN A 472 14.56 3.73 11.75
N LEU A 473 13.74 4.65 12.25
CA LEU A 473 13.86 5.13 13.64
C LEU A 473 12.96 4.33 14.60
N GLY A 474 12.03 3.54 14.07
CA GLY A 474 11.16 2.69 14.86
C GLY A 474 10.05 3.45 15.57
N GLN A 475 9.66 2.95 16.75
CA GLN A 475 8.63 3.57 17.59
C GLN A 475 9.14 4.80 18.33
N PHE A 476 8.35 5.87 18.36
CA PHE A 476 8.51 7.01 19.27
C PHE A 476 8.15 6.61 20.71
N GLN A 477 9.10 6.71 21.63
CA GLN A 477 9.07 6.06 22.96
C GLN A 477 8.64 6.95 24.11
N ARG A 478 8.39 8.25 23.89
CA ARG A 478 7.94 9.13 24.96
C ARG A 478 6.59 8.66 25.52
N SER A 479 6.52 8.56 26.85
CA SER A 479 5.41 7.93 27.61
C SER A 479 4.05 8.62 27.47
N ASP A 480 4.04 9.84 26.93
CA ASP A 480 2.87 10.67 26.67
C ASP A 480 2.26 10.47 25.26
N CYS A 481 2.76 9.53 24.43
CA CYS A 481 2.32 9.40 23.03
C CYS A 481 0.85 8.96 22.94
N GLN A 482 -0.05 9.90 22.70
CA GLN A 482 -1.48 9.62 22.52
C GLN A 482 -1.79 9.30 21.05
N ALA A 483 -2.74 8.39 20.78
CA ALA A 483 -3.09 8.02 19.40
C ALA A 483 -3.56 9.20 18.54
N ASN A 484 -4.14 10.22 19.18
CA ASN A 484 -4.82 11.31 18.52
C ASN A 484 -4.10 12.66 18.69
N GLN A 485 -2.92 12.70 19.31
CA GLN A 485 -2.16 13.92 19.53
C GLN A 485 -0.67 13.67 19.28
N ASP A 486 -0.06 14.54 18.48
CA ASP A 486 1.39 14.51 18.31
C ASP A 486 2.06 15.24 19.47
N LEU A 487 3.04 14.59 20.08
CA LEU A 487 3.87 15.17 21.12
C LEU A 487 4.90 16.15 20.58
N THR A 488 5.30 15.94 19.33
CA THR A 488 6.21 16.81 18.59
C THR A 488 5.55 17.26 17.31
N LYS A 489 5.94 18.44 16.82
CA LYS A 489 5.34 19.01 15.59
C LYS A 489 5.56 18.09 14.37
N TYR A 490 6.57 17.21 14.43
CA TYR A 490 7.07 16.40 13.32
C TYR A 490 6.94 14.87 13.54
N GLN A 491 6.29 14.43 14.62
CA GLN A 491 6.28 13.03 15.05
C GLN A 491 5.83 12.02 13.97
N ARG A 492 4.85 12.41 13.15
CA ARG A 492 4.29 11.62 12.06
C ARG A 492 4.56 12.23 10.70
N SER A 493 5.44 13.21 10.62
CA SER A 493 5.80 13.85 9.36
C SER A 493 6.60 12.90 8.48
N ILE A 494 6.58 13.20 7.19
CA ILE A 494 7.39 12.50 6.21
C ILE A 494 8.71 13.25 6.09
N ILE A 495 9.81 12.53 6.18
CA ILE A 495 11.14 13.12 6.28
C ILE A 495 12.01 12.52 5.18
N ILE A 496 12.62 13.42 4.40
CA ILE A 496 13.57 13.11 3.33
C ILE A 496 14.86 13.85 3.65
N ILE A 497 15.99 13.15 3.62
CA ILE A 497 17.31 13.74 3.88
C ILE A 497 18.14 13.65 2.60
N GLY A 498 18.65 14.79 2.15
CA GLY A 498 19.59 14.87 1.05
C GLY A 498 21.02 14.88 1.59
N VAL A 499 21.90 14.15 0.92
CA VAL A 499 23.31 13.98 1.32
C VAL A 499 24.21 14.59 0.26
N LYS A 500 25.24 15.31 0.69
CA LYS A 500 26.41 15.68 -0.12
C LYS A 500 27.68 15.16 0.53
N LYS A 501 28.32 14.17 -0.10
CA LYS A 501 29.59 13.61 0.40
C LYS A 501 30.75 14.54 0.02
N GLN A 502 31.26 15.28 1.01
CA GLN A 502 32.40 16.17 0.84
C GLN A 502 33.74 15.41 0.90
N SER A 503 33.80 14.34 1.69
CA SER A 503 34.99 13.49 1.84
C SER A 503 34.77 12.09 1.24
N PRO A 504 35.68 11.61 0.37
CA PRO A 504 35.65 10.23 -0.12
C PRO A 504 35.68 9.21 1.02
N GLY A 505 34.81 8.20 0.95
CA GLY A 505 34.76 7.10 1.91
C GLY A 505 34.13 7.43 3.28
N VAL A 506 33.54 8.62 3.46
CA VAL A 506 32.83 9.00 4.71
C VAL A 506 31.83 7.92 5.14
N ILE A 507 31.86 7.56 6.42
CA ILE A 507 30.88 6.63 7.01
C ILE A 507 29.59 7.42 7.24
N LEU A 508 28.60 7.19 6.38
CA LEU A 508 27.37 7.97 6.31
C LEU A 508 26.59 7.97 7.63
N ASP A 509 26.50 6.82 8.29
CA ASP A 509 25.75 6.64 9.54
C ASP A 509 26.33 7.48 10.68
N GLU A 510 27.65 7.48 10.82
CA GLU A 510 28.36 8.23 11.85
C GLU A 510 28.26 9.74 11.59
N ALA A 511 28.47 10.16 10.35
CA ALA A 511 28.36 11.57 9.97
C ALA A 511 26.91 12.09 10.14
N LEU A 512 25.90 11.31 9.74
CA LEU A 512 24.50 11.71 9.93
C LEU A 512 24.14 11.80 11.41
N ARG A 513 24.57 10.83 12.22
CA ARG A 513 24.36 10.85 13.67
C ARG A 513 25.00 12.08 14.31
N ASP A 514 26.29 12.33 14.00
CA ASP A 514 27.02 13.50 14.49
C ASP A 514 26.30 14.81 14.15
N ARG A 515 25.78 14.91 12.92
CA ARG A 515 24.95 16.06 12.51
C ARG A 515 23.72 16.17 13.39
N LEU A 516 22.94 15.10 13.53
CA LEU A 516 21.67 15.12 14.26
C LEU A 516 21.84 15.41 15.76
N GLU A 517 22.93 14.96 16.37
CA GLU A 517 23.25 15.22 17.78
C GLU A 517 23.70 16.67 18.01
N LYS A 518 24.56 17.22 17.14
CA LYS A 518 25.08 18.60 17.28
C LYS A 518 24.08 19.66 16.84
N LYS A 519 23.33 19.38 15.78
CA LYS A 519 22.37 20.29 15.14
C LYS A 519 21.09 19.51 14.78
N PRO A 520 20.27 19.16 15.78
CA PRO A 520 18.99 18.52 15.52
C PRO A 520 18.07 19.44 14.71
N PHE A 521 17.22 18.86 13.88
CA PHE A 521 16.16 19.60 13.21
C PHE A 521 14.95 19.67 14.14
N ALA A 522 14.40 20.86 14.37
CA ALA A 522 13.28 21.06 15.29
C ALA A 522 13.47 20.40 16.67
N ASP A 523 12.48 19.69 17.18
CA ASP A 523 12.52 18.98 18.46
C ASP A 523 13.02 17.53 18.35
N PHE A 524 13.72 17.19 17.26
CA PHE A 524 14.27 15.86 17.05
C PHE A 524 15.29 15.49 18.14
N LYS A 525 15.10 14.33 18.74
CA LYS A 525 16.03 13.70 19.68
C LYS A 525 16.14 12.23 19.35
N LEU A 526 17.37 11.76 19.11
CA LEU A 526 17.57 10.38 18.67
C LEU A 526 17.09 9.38 19.74
N GLU A 527 17.30 9.71 21.00
CA GLU A 527 16.91 8.93 22.18
C GLU A 527 15.38 8.79 22.37
N ASP A 528 14.57 9.64 21.73
CA ASP A 528 13.11 9.52 21.79
C ASP A 528 12.57 8.36 20.93
N TYR A 529 13.46 7.65 20.22
CA TYR A 529 13.09 6.59 19.29
C TYR A 529 13.65 5.23 19.72
N SER A 530 12.88 4.15 19.48
CA SER A 530 13.21 2.80 19.94
C SER A 530 14.44 2.15 19.30
N LEU A 531 14.86 2.68 18.15
CA LEU A 531 16.12 2.34 17.49
C LEU A 531 17.20 3.39 17.75
N GLY A 532 16.93 4.35 18.64
CA GLY A 532 17.71 5.51 19.02
C GLY A 532 18.96 5.24 19.85
N THR A 533 19.59 4.08 19.67
CA THR A 533 20.91 3.80 20.24
C THR A 533 21.98 3.93 19.16
N PRO A 534 23.21 4.35 19.51
CA PRO A 534 24.32 4.47 18.56
C PRO A 534 24.58 3.21 17.71
N GLU A 535 24.29 2.03 18.26
CA GLU A 535 24.48 0.71 17.63
C GLU A 535 23.38 0.36 16.62
N LYS A 536 22.16 0.87 16.82
CA LYS A 536 20.99 0.58 15.97
C LYS A 536 20.71 1.68 14.95
N PHE A 537 21.30 2.87 15.13
CA PHE A 537 21.25 3.95 14.16
C PHE A 537 22.08 3.61 12.92
N LYS A 538 21.42 3.09 11.88
CA LYS A 538 22.07 2.66 10.65
C LYS A 538 21.21 2.96 9.44
N THR A 539 21.81 3.56 8.41
CA THR A 539 21.19 3.69 7.09
C THR A 539 21.43 2.41 6.30
N ILE A 540 20.42 1.96 5.56
CA ILE A 540 20.50 0.73 4.78
C ILE A 540 20.49 1.13 3.30
N PRO A 541 21.54 0.83 2.52
CA PRO A 541 21.52 0.99 1.07
C PRO A 541 20.37 0.17 0.49
N SER A 542 19.60 0.76 -0.41
CA SER A 542 18.41 0.11 -0.94
C SER A 542 18.38 0.10 -2.46
N ASN A 543 18.24 -1.11 -2.99
CA ASN A 543 18.08 -1.38 -4.41
C ASN A 543 16.60 -1.49 -4.84
N LEU A 544 15.66 -1.13 -3.95
CA LEU A 544 14.21 -1.26 -4.15
C LEU A 544 13.69 -0.73 -5.49
#